data_AF-A0A520WF35-F1
#
_entry.id   AF-A0A520WF35-F1
#
_cell.length_a   1.000
_cell.length_b   1.000
_cell.length_c   1.000
_cell.angle_alpha   90.00
_cell.angle_beta   90.00
_cell.angle_gamma   90.00
#
_symmetry.space_group_name_H-M   'P 1'
#
loop_
_entity.id
_entity.type
_entity.pdbx_description
1 polymer ?
#
loop_
_entity_poly.entity_id
_entity_poly.type
_entity_poly.pdbx_seq_one_letter_code
_entity_poly.pdbx_strand_id
1 'polypeptide(L)'
;MALGRYNARRIMTRMCGLQVKGEAKDVTSEDDRARAVQHLEELLKVLKNSENATEITPLAEECESLITAVKAFHMEAIRFRMYNLRRQLTGDEQLVPSEATELFSNAQEALEAAGFQTK
;
A
#
# COMPACT_ATOMS: atom_id res chain seq x y z
N MET A 1 25.15 -11.08 53.64
CA MET A 1 25.73 -10.97 52.29
C MET A 1 24.59 -10.74 51.29
N ALA A 2 24.71 -9.65 50.53
CA ALA A 2 24.05 -9.24 49.28
C ALA A 2 22.60 -9.65 48.95
N LEU A 3 21.74 -8.62 49.00
CA LEU A 3 20.52 -8.42 48.21
C LEU A 3 20.84 -8.30 46.71
N GLY A 4 19.93 -8.71 45.82
CA GLY A 4 20.13 -8.48 44.38
C GLY A 4 19.01 -8.97 43.46
N ARG A 5 17.83 -8.34 43.53
CA ARG A 5 16.80 -8.43 42.47
C ARG A 5 15.93 -7.18 42.44
N TYR A 6 16.30 -6.18 41.65
CA TYR A 6 15.33 -5.23 41.07
C TYR A 6 15.84 -4.72 39.73
N ASN A 7 15.04 -4.95 38.69
CA ASN A 7 15.28 -4.58 37.31
C ASN A 7 13.94 -4.01 36.79
N ALA A 8 13.88 -2.69 36.64
CA ALA A 8 12.86 -1.94 35.88
C ALA A 8 13.29 -0.46 35.91
N ARG A 9 14.19 -0.04 35.02
CA ARG A 9 13.91 0.59 33.73
C ARG A 9 12.93 1.77 33.78
N ARG A 10 13.50 2.89 33.33
CA ARG A 10 12.91 4.05 32.65
C ARG A 10 12.26 5.13 33.53
N ILE A 11 13.17 6.03 33.90
CA ILE A 11 12.97 7.44 34.20
C ILE A 11 12.00 8.09 33.21
N MET A 12 11.08 8.84 33.80
CA MET A 12 10.17 9.80 33.20
C MET A 12 10.91 10.84 32.36
N THR A 13 10.43 11.07 31.14
CA THR A 13 10.54 12.39 30.51
C THR A 13 9.14 12.87 30.18
N ARG A 14 8.64 13.76 31.04
CA ARG A 14 7.61 14.74 30.71
C ARG A 14 8.22 15.72 29.72
N MET A 15 7.59 15.93 28.56
CA MET A 15 7.57 17.24 27.91
C MET A 15 6.22 17.44 27.21
N CYS A 16 5.69 18.65 27.39
CA CYS A 16 4.73 19.39 26.55
C CYS A 16 3.77 18.57 25.69
N GLY A 17 2.46 18.62 25.90
CA GLY A 17 1.74 19.89 25.90
C GLY A 17 1.75 20.51 24.50
N LEU A 18 1.18 19.81 23.51
CA LEU A 18 0.64 20.44 22.31
C LEU A 18 -0.69 19.75 21.98
N GLN A 19 -1.77 20.32 22.51
CA GLN A 19 -3.11 19.97 22.14
C GLN A 19 -3.44 20.70 20.84
N VAL A 20 -3.10 20.08 19.70
CA VAL A 20 -3.58 20.54 18.40
C VAL A 20 -4.97 19.96 18.19
N LYS A 21 -5.99 20.73 18.59
CA LYS A 21 -7.31 20.62 17.98
C LYS A 21 -7.19 21.19 16.57
N GLY A 22 -7.07 20.31 15.58
CA GLY A 22 -7.17 20.62 14.17
C GLY A 22 -7.76 19.40 13.47
N GLU A 23 -8.77 19.61 12.65
CA GLU A 23 -9.60 18.60 11.99
C GLU A 23 -8.77 17.55 11.22
N ALA A 24 -8.57 16.37 11.83
CA ALA A 24 -7.84 15.26 11.24
C ALA A 24 -8.76 14.39 10.36
N LYS A 25 -9.20 14.93 9.21
CA LYS A 25 -9.82 14.10 8.16
C LYS A 25 -9.19 14.24 6.77
N ASP A 26 -8.24 15.14 6.57
CA ASP A 26 -7.73 15.45 5.22
C ASP A 26 -6.26 15.00 4.99
N VAL A 27 -5.36 15.20 5.96
CA VAL A 27 -3.92 14.90 5.78
C VAL A 27 -3.63 13.39 5.65
N THR A 28 -4.23 12.55 6.50
CA THR A 28 -4.00 11.09 6.44
C THR A 28 -4.46 10.46 5.13
N SER A 29 -5.55 10.97 4.53
CA SER A 29 -6.05 10.43 3.25
C SER A 29 -5.10 10.73 2.09
N GLU A 30 -4.43 11.89 2.11
CA GLU A 30 -3.41 12.23 1.12
C GLU A 30 -2.13 11.40 1.27
N ASP A 31 -1.66 11.22 2.51
CA ASP A 31 -0.50 10.38 2.82
C ASP A 31 -0.75 8.91 2.45
N ASP A 32 -1.92 8.35 2.78
CA ASP A 32 -2.27 6.96 2.46
C ASP A 32 -2.47 6.75 0.95
N ARG A 33 -3.00 7.76 0.24
CA ARG A 33 -3.09 7.73 -1.23
C ARG A 33 -1.71 7.74 -1.88
N ALA A 34 -0.80 8.58 -1.38
CA ALA A 34 0.58 8.62 -1.86
C ALA A 34 1.30 7.27 -1.63
N ARG A 35 1.08 6.65 -0.47
CA ARG A 35 1.58 5.30 -0.16
C ARG A 35 1.00 4.23 -1.09
N ALA A 36 -0.29 4.30 -1.39
CA ALA A 36 -0.92 3.39 -2.37
C ALA A 36 -0.27 3.51 -3.75
N VAL A 37 -0.06 4.74 -4.22
CA VAL A 37 0.64 4.99 -5.50
C VAL A 37 2.06 4.45 -5.46
N GLN A 38 2.79 4.65 -4.36
CA GLN A 38 4.15 4.13 -4.21
C GLN A 38 4.19 2.60 -4.33
N HIS A 39 3.32 1.88 -3.63
CA HIS A 39 3.26 0.43 -3.72
C HIS A 39 2.87 -0.07 -5.12
N LEU A 40 1.98 0.63 -5.82
CA LEU A 40 1.65 0.32 -7.21
C LEU A 40 2.80 0.61 -8.18
N GLU A 41 3.59 1.66 -7.95
CA GLU A 41 4.78 1.97 -8.75
C GLU A 41 5.91 0.95 -8.49
N GLU A 42 6.05 0.45 -7.27
CA GLU A 42 6.93 -0.67 -6.92
C GLU A 42 6.46 -1.97 -7.61
N LEU A 43 5.16 -2.28 -7.54
CA LEU A 43 4.56 -3.41 -8.24
C LEU A 43 4.84 -3.35 -9.74
N LEU A 44 4.64 -2.18 -10.37
CA LEU A 44 4.91 -1.98 -11.79
C LEU A 44 6.38 -2.26 -12.14
N LYS A 45 7.32 -1.85 -11.29
CA LYS A 45 8.75 -2.14 -11.48
C LYS A 45 9.03 -3.63 -11.39
N VAL A 46 8.45 -4.33 -10.42
CA VAL A 46 8.62 -5.79 -10.28
C VAL A 46 8.07 -6.51 -11.52
N LEU A 47 6.89 -6.12 -12.00
CA LEU A 47 6.28 -6.70 -13.20
C LEU A 47 7.12 -6.47 -14.46
N LYS A 48 7.64 -5.24 -14.65
CA LYS A 48 8.47 -4.90 -15.81
C LYS A 48 9.86 -5.56 -15.80
N ASN A 49 10.39 -5.90 -14.62
CA ASN A 49 11.70 -6.55 -14.46
C ASN A 49 11.62 -8.07 -14.29
N SER A 50 10.42 -8.66 -14.34
CA SER A 50 10.23 -10.11 -14.24
C SER A 50 10.81 -10.84 -15.45
N GLU A 51 11.28 -12.06 -15.27
CA GLU A 51 11.73 -12.93 -16.36
C GLU A 51 10.59 -13.21 -17.36
N ASN A 52 9.34 -13.18 -16.90
CA ASN A 52 8.14 -13.36 -17.71
C ASN A 52 7.52 -12.03 -18.17
N ALA A 53 8.28 -10.92 -18.17
CA ALA A 53 7.79 -9.57 -18.47
C ALA A 53 6.93 -9.50 -19.74
N THR A 54 7.28 -10.28 -20.79
CA THR A 54 6.50 -10.34 -22.03
C THR A 54 5.09 -10.88 -21.82
N GLU A 55 4.95 -11.96 -21.04
CA GLU A 55 3.65 -12.62 -20.78
C GLU A 55 2.79 -11.82 -19.81
N ILE A 56 3.42 -11.13 -18.85
CA ILE A 56 2.74 -10.27 -17.87
C ILE A 56 2.70 -8.78 -18.29
N THR A 57 3.03 -8.46 -19.55
CA THR A 57 2.84 -7.13 -20.15
C THR A 57 1.43 -6.56 -19.90
N PRO A 58 0.33 -7.30 -20.19
CA PRO A 58 -1.01 -6.78 -19.93
C PRO A 58 -1.27 -6.47 -18.45
N LEU A 59 -0.65 -7.24 -17.54
CA LEU A 59 -0.74 -7.00 -16.10
C LEU A 59 0.01 -5.71 -15.70
N ALA A 60 1.17 -5.46 -16.31
CA ALA A 60 1.92 -4.22 -16.12
C ALA A 60 1.16 -2.99 -16.66
N GLU A 61 0.51 -3.10 -17.83
CA GLU A 61 -0.33 -2.03 -18.40
C GLU A 61 -1.57 -1.73 -17.54
N GLU A 62 -2.21 -2.77 -16.98
CA GLU A 62 -3.31 -2.60 -16.03
C GLU A 62 -2.84 -1.91 -14.74
N CYS A 63 -1.66 -2.26 -14.24
CA CYS A 63 -1.06 -1.61 -13.07
C CYS A 63 -0.78 -0.12 -13.33
N GLU A 64 -0.21 0.22 -14.48
CA GLU A 64 0.04 1.61 -14.88
C GLU A 64 -1.27 2.42 -15.00
N SER A 65 -2.30 1.78 -15.56
CA SER A 65 -3.61 2.39 -15.70
C SER A 65 -4.31 2.58 -14.34
N LEU A 66 -4.11 1.66 -13.39
CA LEU A 66 -4.60 1.80 -12.01
C LEU A 66 -3.92 2.97 -11.31
N ILE A 67 -2.60 3.14 -11.43
CA ILE A 67 -1.87 4.29 -10.87
C ILE A 67 -2.47 5.59 -11.40
N THR A 68 -2.74 5.66 -12.70
CA THR A 68 -3.35 6.84 -13.33
C THR A 68 -4.76 7.11 -12.76
N ALA A 69 -5.57 6.06 -12.59
CA ALA A 69 -6.91 6.18 -12.02
C ALA A 69 -6.88 6.66 -10.55
N VAL A 70 -5.92 6.19 -9.74
CA VAL A 70 -5.71 6.62 -8.36
C VAL A 70 -5.27 8.08 -8.31
N LYS A 71 -4.32 8.49 -9.16
CA LYS A 71 -3.88 9.89 -9.29
C LYS A 71 -5.02 10.82 -9.76
N ALA A 72 -5.94 10.31 -10.58
CA ALA A 72 -7.11 11.05 -11.07
C ALA A 72 -8.35 10.96 -10.15
N PHE A 73 -8.29 10.23 -9.04
CA PHE A 73 -9.45 9.97 -8.15
C PHE A 73 -10.68 9.38 -8.85
N HIS A 74 -10.48 8.58 -9.89
CA HIS A 74 -11.58 7.96 -10.63
C HIS A 74 -12.05 6.68 -9.93
N MET A 75 -12.95 6.83 -8.95
CA MET A 75 -13.43 5.74 -8.07
C MET A 75 -13.87 4.47 -8.82
N GLU A 76 -14.68 4.60 -9.87
CA GLU A 76 -15.14 3.43 -10.64
C GLU A 76 -14.01 2.76 -11.42
N ALA A 77 -13.10 3.55 -11.99
CA ALA A 77 -11.93 3.02 -12.70
C ALA A 77 -10.99 2.30 -11.74
N ILE A 78 -10.78 2.85 -10.52
CA ILE A 78 -9.99 2.21 -9.47
C ILE A 78 -10.60 0.86 -9.09
N ARG A 79 -11.91 0.81 -8.80
CA ARG A 79 -12.59 -0.44 -8.42
C ARG A 79 -12.49 -1.51 -9.52
N PHE A 80 -12.78 -1.14 -10.77
CA PHE A 80 -12.73 -2.08 -11.89
C PHE A 80 -11.32 -2.63 -12.12
N ARG A 81 -10.31 -1.76 -12.06
CA ARG A 81 -8.91 -2.15 -12.28
C ARG A 81 -8.35 -2.97 -11.13
N MET A 82 -8.67 -2.63 -9.88
CA MET A 82 -8.33 -3.45 -8.72
C MET A 82 -8.85 -4.88 -8.85
N TYR A 83 -10.10 -5.05 -9.29
CA TYR A 83 -10.67 -6.37 -9.53
C TYR A 83 -9.95 -7.14 -10.64
N ASN A 84 -9.69 -6.49 -11.78
CA ASN A 84 -9.00 -7.13 -12.92
C ASN A 84 -7.59 -7.53 -12.56
N LEU A 85 -6.85 -6.66 -11.89
CA LEU A 85 -5.47 -6.88 -11.50
C LEU A 85 -5.39 -8.03 -10.48
N ARG A 86 -6.28 -8.06 -9.49
CA ARG A 86 -6.42 -9.21 -8.57
C ARG A 86 -6.72 -10.51 -9.29
N ARG A 87 -7.64 -10.48 -10.26
CA ARG A 87 -8.02 -11.66 -11.05
C ARG A 87 -6.83 -12.20 -11.87
N GLN A 88 -6.04 -11.33 -12.48
CA GLN A 88 -4.85 -11.73 -13.23
C GLN A 88 -3.74 -12.25 -12.31
N LEU A 89 -3.48 -11.58 -11.18
CA LEU A 89 -2.51 -12.06 -10.19
C LEU A 89 -2.83 -13.47 -9.66
N THR A 90 -4.13 -13.78 -9.49
CA THR A 90 -4.58 -15.11 -9.06
C THR A 90 -4.61 -16.12 -10.21
N GLY A 91 -4.83 -15.67 -11.45
CA GLY A 91 -4.92 -16.53 -12.62
C GLY A 91 -3.57 -17.00 -13.14
N ASP A 92 -2.54 -16.16 -13.00
CA ASP A 92 -1.20 -16.36 -13.53
C ASP A 92 -0.14 -16.53 -12.43
N GLU A 93 -0.53 -17.17 -11.31
CA GLU A 93 0.29 -17.32 -10.09
C GLU A 93 1.67 -17.98 -10.34
N GLN A 94 1.81 -18.73 -11.43
CA GLN A 94 3.05 -19.38 -11.84
C GLN A 94 4.00 -18.46 -12.62
N LEU A 95 3.47 -17.40 -13.25
CA LEU A 95 4.21 -16.41 -14.03
C LEU A 95 4.48 -15.12 -13.24
N VAL A 96 3.66 -14.87 -12.22
CA VAL A 96 3.70 -13.69 -11.37
C VAL A 96 4.64 -13.93 -10.18
N PRO A 97 5.61 -13.03 -9.93
CA PRO A 97 6.47 -13.14 -8.75
C PRO A 97 5.67 -12.95 -7.45
N SER A 98 5.97 -13.73 -6.41
CA SER A 98 5.23 -13.66 -5.13
C SER A 98 5.23 -12.27 -4.49
N GLU A 99 6.31 -11.51 -4.71
CA GLU A 99 6.45 -10.11 -4.29
C GLU A 99 5.37 -9.20 -4.90
N ALA A 100 4.90 -9.49 -6.12
CA ALA A 100 3.84 -8.72 -6.76
C ALA A 100 2.51 -8.83 -6.03
N THR A 101 2.18 -10.01 -5.52
CA THR A 101 0.95 -10.24 -4.74
C THR A 101 1.00 -9.50 -3.40
N GLU A 102 2.16 -9.49 -2.74
CA GLU A 102 2.36 -8.74 -1.48
C GLU A 102 2.25 -7.23 -1.70
N LEU A 103 2.90 -6.69 -2.73
CA LEU A 103 2.82 -5.27 -3.10
C LEU A 103 1.39 -4.86 -3.46
N PHE A 104 0.65 -5.72 -4.16
CA PHE A 104 -0.76 -5.50 -4.45
C PHE A 104 -1.62 -5.45 -3.18
N SER A 105 -1.42 -6.37 -2.24
CA SER A 105 -2.12 -6.35 -0.95
C SER A 105 -1.83 -5.08 -0.16
N ASN A 106 -0.56 -4.66 -0.09
CA ASN A 106 -0.17 -3.40 0.57
C ASN A 106 -0.81 -2.17 -0.09
N ALA A 107 -0.86 -2.16 -1.43
CA ALA A 107 -1.53 -1.09 -2.17
C ALA A 107 -3.04 -1.06 -1.89
N GLN A 108 -3.69 -2.23 -1.81
CA GLN A 108 -5.10 -2.35 -1.46
C GLN A 108 -5.36 -1.79 -0.05
N GLU A 109 -4.57 -2.18 0.94
CA GLU A 109 -4.72 -1.68 2.31
C GLU A 109 -4.54 -0.17 2.41
N ALA A 110 -3.56 0.38 1.68
CA ALA A 110 -3.34 1.83 1.61
C ALA A 110 -4.51 2.56 0.91
N LEU A 111 -5.11 1.97 -0.13
CA LEU A 111 -6.30 2.50 -0.78
C LEU A 111 -7.53 2.48 0.17
N GLU A 112 -7.75 1.38 0.90
CA GLU A 112 -8.81 1.30 1.91
C GLU A 112 -8.61 2.33 3.03
N ALA A 113 -7.38 2.53 3.49
CA ALA A 113 -7.01 3.55 4.49
C ALA A 113 -7.23 4.98 3.98
N ALA A 114 -6.93 5.23 2.70
CA ALA A 114 -7.19 6.51 2.04
C ALA A 114 -8.70 6.78 1.80
N GLY A 115 -9.57 5.80 2.06
CA GLY A 115 -11.02 5.92 1.93
C GLY A 115 -11.60 5.40 0.62
N PHE A 116 -10.80 4.72 -0.21
CA PHE A 116 -11.28 4.08 -1.42
C PHE A 116 -11.97 2.75 -1.09
N GLN A 117 -13.20 2.58 -1.58
CA GLN A 117 -13.93 1.32 -1.44
C GLN A 117 -13.49 0.34 -2.53
N THR A 118 -12.54 -0.53 -2.22
CA THR A 118 -11.96 -1.55 -3.12
C THR A 118 -12.62 -2.93 -3.02
N LYS A 119 -13.67 -3.07 -2.19
CA LYS A 119 -14.52 -4.25 -2.04
C LYS A 119 -15.81 -4.15 -2.86
#